data_AF-A0A3M1NR30-F1
#
_entry.id   AF-A0A3M1NR30-F1
#
_cell.length_a   1.000
_cell.length_b   1.000
_cell.length_c   1.000
_cell.angle_alpha   90.00
_cell.angle_beta   90.00
_cell.angle_gamma   90.00
#
_symmetry.space_group_name_H-M   'P 1'
#
loop_
_entity.id
_entity.type
_entity.pdbx_description
1 polymer ?
#
loop_
_entity_poly.entity_id
_entity_poly.type
_entity_poly.pdbx_seq_one_letter_code
_entity_poly.pdbx_strand_id
1 'polypeptide(L)'
;MKSGLYFRLCFFLCWLASNLLIIHAQELYLYSLPEEKVSNALQTNINWEYPNHPVIQLNGKWQLMTPDFDSTLGVVQVPCVFRNISELFFEKHFTIEHTFSREFRLHLGMLNGEVKIWLNDSLIYTHRRNFFPVTLPVDPPLLKEGDNMVRIAIKSSSYKVGTIPSFFPGAMPHIDNGMISPLFLEIMPPTSIRAVDVEPSYTDSTYGISGQIRLHTSDGKDGVYSLTLRIRDSETIYAQQKIDIPAGKKEIHFPLMGIPLPEKKTGGLYAELRLDSLKTTLDIRRVSLAARKVSIASNKLLINGVPVTLIGMNYVYQTKGGTSLFDEAIVRKDLQTIRDAGF
;
A
#
# COMPACT_ATOMS: atom_id res chain seq x y z
N MET A 1 -19.96 -63.86 -29.19
CA MET A 1 -20.24 -63.13 -27.92
C MET A 1 -19.00 -62.85 -27.06
N LYS A 2 -17.95 -63.68 -27.04
CA LYS A 2 -16.78 -63.45 -26.15
C LYS A 2 -15.83 -62.31 -26.58
N SER A 3 -15.79 -61.93 -27.87
CA SER A 3 -14.86 -60.88 -28.38
C SER A 3 -15.22 -59.45 -27.93
N GLY A 4 -16.50 -59.14 -27.72
CA GLY A 4 -16.94 -57.81 -27.30
C GLY A 4 -16.58 -57.47 -25.85
N LEU A 5 -16.42 -58.49 -24.98
CA LEU A 5 -16.09 -58.30 -23.57
C LEU A 5 -14.63 -57.85 -23.40
N TYR A 6 -13.70 -58.46 -24.13
CA TYR A 6 -12.28 -58.07 -24.10
C TYR A 6 -12.05 -56.66 -24.62
N PHE A 7 -12.75 -56.27 -25.69
CA PHE A 7 -12.63 -54.91 -26.22
C PHE A 7 -13.12 -53.84 -25.23
N ARG A 8 -14.27 -54.09 -24.57
CA ARG A 8 -14.79 -53.18 -23.53
C ARG A 8 -13.88 -53.13 -22.30
N LEU A 9 -13.30 -54.25 -21.90
CA LEU A 9 -12.36 -54.31 -20.77
C LEU A 9 -11.06 -53.55 -21.10
N CYS A 10 -10.49 -53.73 -22.30
CA CYS A 10 -9.31 -52.99 -22.73
C CYS A 10 -9.60 -51.48 -22.83
N PHE A 11 -10.74 -51.08 -23.39
CA PHE A 11 -11.11 -49.67 -23.46
C PHE A 11 -11.29 -49.06 -22.07
N PHE A 12 -11.94 -49.77 -21.15
CA PHE A 12 -12.11 -49.33 -19.77
C PHE A 12 -10.77 -49.24 -19.03
N LEU A 13 -9.86 -50.19 -19.21
CA LEU A 13 -8.52 -50.16 -18.62
C LEU A 13 -7.64 -49.04 -19.23
N CYS A 14 -7.73 -48.79 -20.54
CA CYS A 14 -7.06 -47.66 -21.18
C CYS A 14 -7.64 -46.32 -20.71
N TRP A 15 -8.95 -46.22 -20.53
CA TRP A 15 -9.62 -45.04 -19.96
C TRP A 15 -9.24 -44.84 -18.49
N LEU A 16 -9.17 -45.91 -17.69
CA LEU A 16 -8.73 -45.84 -16.30
C LEU A 16 -7.25 -45.43 -16.22
N ALA A 17 -6.39 -46.03 -17.05
CA ALA A 17 -4.98 -45.69 -17.13
C ALA A 17 -4.74 -44.25 -17.63
N SER A 18 -5.54 -43.78 -18.60
CA SER A 18 -5.46 -42.39 -19.05
C SER A 18 -5.91 -41.41 -17.98
N ASN A 19 -6.92 -41.74 -17.17
CA ASN A 19 -7.33 -40.88 -16.05
C ASN A 19 -6.37 -40.98 -14.85
N LEU A 20 -5.74 -42.13 -14.61
CA LEU A 20 -4.72 -42.32 -13.57
C LEU A 20 -3.36 -41.66 -13.93
N LEU A 21 -3.05 -41.50 -15.22
CA LEU A 21 -1.86 -40.79 -15.70
C LEU A 21 -2.07 -39.26 -15.77
N ILE A 22 -3.31 -38.78 -15.66
CA ILE A 22 -3.62 -37.35 -15.51
C ILE A 22 -3.64 -37.03 -13.99
N ILE A 23 -2.58 -37.40 -13.28
CA ILE A 23 -2.22 -36.64 -12.08
C ILE A 23 -1.58 -35.37 -12.62
N HIS A 24 -2.39 -34.36 -12.94
CA HIS A 24 -1.87 -33.03 -13.14
C HIS A 24 -1.19 -32.62 -11.85
N ALA A 25 0.14 -32.71 -11.80
CA ALA A 25 0.90 -31.99 -10.81
C ALA A 25 0.43 -30.54 -10.90
N GLN A 26 -0.22 -30.04 -9.85
CA GLN A 26 -0.60 -28.64 -9.81
C GLN A 26 0.68 -27.83 -9.77
N GLU A 27 1.03 -27.24 -10.90
CA GLU A 27 2.17 -26.36 -10.99
C GLU A 27 1.87 -25.08 -10.22
N LEU A 28 2.61 -24.88 -9.12
CA LEU A 28 2.62 -23.64 -8.36
C LEU A 28 3.48 -22.63 -9.10
N TYR A 29 2.86 -21.51 -9.49
CA TYR A 29 3.58 -20.38 -10.05
C TYR A 29 3.74 -19.31 -8.99
N LEU A 30 4.99 -18.94 -8.70
CA LEU A 30 5.35 -17.85 -7.81
C LEU A 30 6.10 -16.78 -8.61
N TYR A 31 5.59 -15.56 -8.58
CA TYR A 31 6.23 -14.40 -9.17
C TYR A 31 6.64 -13.45 -8.05
N SER A 32 7.82 -12.83 -8.19
CA SER A 32 8.33 -11.87 -7.20
C SER A 32 9.13 -10.77 -7.89
N LEU A 33 9.25 -9.63 -7.20
CA LEU A 33 10.12 -8.55 -7.63
C LEU A 33 11.48 -8.66 -6.94
N PRO A 34 12.59 -8.27 -7.61
CA PRO A 34 13.90 -8.18 -6.96
C PRO A 34 13.86 -7.26 -5.74
N GLU A 35 14.51 -7.68 -4.64
CA GLU A 35 14.51 -6.97 -3.35
C GLU A 35 14.93 -5.50 -3.46
N GLU A 36 15.99 -5.23 -4.20
CA GLU A 36 16.56 -3.89 -4.38
C GLU A 36 15.53 -2.91 -4.97
N LYS A 37 14.75 -3.34 -5.97
CA LYS A 37 13.73 -2.49 -6.60
C LYS A 37 12.65 -2.09 -5.60
N VAL A 38 12.25 -3.03 -4.74
CA VAL A 38 11.15 -2.86 -3.78
C VAL A 38 11.59 -1.95 -2.64
N SER A 39 12.74 -2.24 -2.04
CA SER A 39 13.26 -1.50 -0.88
C SER A 39 13.53 -0.04 -1.22
N ASN A 40 14.11 0.24 -2.39
CA ASN A 40 14.41 1.61 -2.81
C ASN A 40 13.14 2.44 -3.01
N ALA A 41 12.13 1.89 -3.69
CA ALA A 41 10.87 2.59 -3.96
C ALA A 41 10.11 2.88 -2.67
N LEU A 42 10.02 1.88 -1.78
CA LEU A 42 9.33 2.02 -0.51
C LEU A 42 10.03 3.04 0.41
N GLN A 43 11.34 2.92 0.59
CA GLN A 43 12.12 3.83 1.42
C GLN A 43 12.03 5.27 0.90
N THR A 44 12.06 5.47 -0.42
CA THR A 44 11.87 6.80 -1.02
C THR A 44 10.50 7.40 -0.68
N ASN A 45 9.42 6.63 -0.83
CA ASN A 45 8.07 7.13 -0.59
C ASN A 45 7.80 7.39 0.89
N ILE A 46 8.20 6.46 1.78
CA ILE A 46 8.00 6.64 3.23
C ILE A 46 8.86 7.79 3.74
N ASN A 47 10.15 7.85 3.39
CA ASN A 47 11.02 8.95 3.83
C ASN A 47 10.58 10.30 3.26
N TRP A 48 9.82 10.31 2.16
CA TRP A 48 9.21 11.53 1.66
C TRP A 48 8.05 11.98 2.56
N GLU A 49 7.10 11.08 2.87
CA GLU A 49 5.91 11.41 3.68
C GLU A 49 6.23 11.60 5.17
N TYR A 50 7.11 10.76 5.71
CA TYR A 50 7.51 10.68 7.13
C TYR A 50 9.04 10.71 7.29
N PRO A 51 9.70 11.85 7.06
CA PRO A 51 11.17 11.92 6.95
C PRO A 51 11.95 11.48 8.19
N ASN A 52 11.34 11.51 9.38
CA ASN A 52 11.99 11.17 10.64
C ASN A 52 11.35 9.96 11.34
N HIS A 53 10.55 9.16 10.63
CA HIS A 53 10.02 7.90 11.15
C HIS A 53 10.93 6.74 10.75
N PRO A 54 11.58 6.06 11.72
CA PRO A 54 12.29 4.83 11.41
C PRO A 54 11.32 3.76 10.91
N VAL A 55 11.77 2.96 9.95
CA VAL A 55 11.00 1.85 9.39
C VAL A 55 11.81 0.56 9.40
N ILE A 56 11.16 -0.53 9.77
CA ILE A 56 11.71 -1.88 9.62
C ILE A 56 11.09 -2.48 8.36
N GLN A 57 11.94 -2.75 7.37
CA GLN A 57 11.53 -3.34 6.11
C GLN A 57 11.10 -4.79 6.31
N LEU A 58 9.86 -5.11 5.92
CA LEU A 58 9.35 -6.48 5.96
C LEU A 58 9.33 -7.11 4.56
N ASN A 59 9.87 -6.44 3.54
CA ASN A 59 10.11 -7.03 2.22
C ASN A 59 11.32 -7.97 2.25
N GLY A 60 11.70 -8.54 1.11
CA GLY A 60 12.85 -9.45 1.08
C GLY A 60 12.42 -10.91 1.11
N LYS A 61 13.32 -11.75 1.64
CA LYS A 61 13.08 -13.17 1.82
C LYS A 61 12.06 -13.43 2.93
N TRP A 62 11.10 -14.28 2.63
CA TRP A 62 10.11 -14.87 3.53
C TRP A 62 10.16 -16.39 3.43
N GLN A 63 9.94 -17.07 4.53
CA GLN A 63 9.78 -18.52 4.54
C GLN A 63 8.35 -18.88 4.11
N LEU A 64 8.23 -19.84 3.21
CA LEU A 64 6.97 -20.52 2.92
C LEU A 64 6.81 -21.65 3.93
N MET A 65 5.68 -21.70 4.60
CA MET A 65 5.44 -22.59 5.72
C MET A 65 4.31 -23.58 5.42
N THR A 66 4.26 -24.67 6.16
CA THR A 66 3.08 -25.52 6.29
C THR A 66 1.91 -24.78 6.97
N PRO A 67 0.66 -25.26 6.81
CA PRO A 67 -0.52 -24.60 7.38
C PRO A 67 -0.51 -24.39 8.90
N ASP A 68 0.20 -25.23 9.63
CA ASP A 68 0.40 -25.20 11.07
C ASP A 68 1.67 -24.44 11.50
N PHE A 69 2.43 -23.88 10.54
CA PHE A 69 3.69 -23.18 10.77
C PHE A 69 4.76 -24.04 11.48
N ASP A 70 4.73 -25.36 11.29
CA ASP A 70 5.65 -26.29 11.95
C ASP A 70 6.94 -26.55 11.12
N SER A 71 6.88 -26.31 9.81
CA SER A 71 7.96 -26.65 8.89
C SER A 71 8.03 -25.71 7.68
N THR A 72 9.25 -25.46 7.21
CA THR A 72 9.53 -24.61 6.06
C THR A 72 9.49 -25.42 4.76
N LEU A 73 8.62 -25.02 3.84
CA LEU A 73 8.50 -25.57 2.49
C LEU A 73 9.50 -24.95 1.51
N GLY A 74 9.94 -23.71 1.77
CA GLY A 74 10.88 -23.00 0.92
C GLY A 74 11.03 -21.54 1.28
N VAL A 75 11.63 -20.75 0.38
CA VAL A 75 11.83 -19.31 0.55
C VAL A 75 11.31 -18.59 -0.69
N VAL A 76 10.60 -17.49 -0.46
CA VAL A 76 10.07 -16.62 -1.51
C VAL A 76 10.49 -15.18 -1.26
N GLN A 77 10.61 -14.41 -2.34
CA GLN A 77 10.89 -12.98 -2.27
C GLN A 77 9.59 -12.19 -2.28
N VAL A 78 9.37 -11.31 -1.31
CA VAL A 78 8.17 -10.46 -1.17
C VAL A 78 8.50 -9.03 -1.57
N PRO A 79 7.62 -8.30 -2.31
CA PRO A 79 6.29 -8.68 -2.81
C PRO A 79 6.29 -9.89 -3.75
N CYS A 80 5.29 -10.75 -3.57
CA CYS A 80 5.06 -11.94 -4.38
C CYS A 80 3.59 -12.15 -4.70
N VAL A 81 3.32 -12.72 -5.86
CA VAL A 81 2.01 -13.23 -6.22
C VAL A 81 2.08 -14.68 -6.66
N PHE A 82 0.97 -15.39 -6.50
CA PHE A 82 0.89 -16.81 -6.78
C PHE A 82 -0.39 -17.20 -7.52
N ARG A 83 -0.31 -18.34 -8.23
CA ARG A 83 -1.42 -18.95 -8.97
C ARG A 83 -1.51 -20.44 -8.69
N ASN A 84 -2.69 -21.00 -8.99
CA ASN A 84 -2.97 -22.44 -8.95
C ASN A 84 -2.76 -23.11 -7.59
N ILE A 85 -2.86 -22.33 -6.51
CA ILE A 85 -2.83 -22.83 -5.14
C ILE A 85 -3.94 -22.15 -4.33
N SER A 86 -4.56 -22.91 -3.43
CA SER A 86 -5.69 -22.41 -2.65
C SER A 86 -5.26 -21.52 -1.50
N GLU A 87 -4.10 -21.76 -0.89
CA GLU A 87 -3.65 -21.04 0.30
C GLU A 87 -2.14 -21.16 0.46
N LEU A 88 -1.48 -20.08 0.87
CA LEU A 88 -0.06 -20.04 1.22
C LEU A 88 0.14 -19.39 2.58
N PHE A 89 1.14 -19.89 3.29
CA PHE A 89 1.53 -19.45 4.63
C PHE A 89 2.95 -18.91 4.56
N PHE A 90 3.13 -17.68 5.04
CA PHE A 90 4.38 -16.94 4.96
C PHE A 90 4.83 -16.58 6.37
N GLU A 91 6.12 -16.67 6.63
CA GLU A 91 6.74 -16.25 7.89
C GLU A 91 7.97 -15.39 7.62
N LYS A 92 8.12 -14.32 8.41
CA LYS A 92 9.32 -13.49 8.41
C LYS A 92 9.68 -13.07 9.83
N HIS A 93 10.97 -13.24 10.13
CA HIS A 93 11.60 -12.71 11.33
C HIS A 93 12.18 -11.31 11.08
N PHE A 94 12.15 -10.47 12.11
CA PHE A 94 12.73 -9.14 12.11
C PHE A 94 13.16 -8.75 13.53
N THR A 95 14.12 -7.84 13.63
CA THR A 95 14.68 -7.44 14.93
C THR A 95 14.25 -6.01 15.28
N ILE A 96 13.86 -5.81 16.54
CA ILE A 96 13.65 -4.48 17.13
C ILE A 96 14.74 -4.22 18.16
N GLU A 97 15.49 -3.14 18.00
CA GLU A 97 16.55 -2.77 18.95
C GLU A 97 15.98 -2.21 20.26
N HIS A 98 14.96 -1.35 20.17
CA HIS A 98 14.36 -0.66 21.31
C HIS A 98 12.84 -0.54 21.17
N THR A 99 12.08 -1.00 22.16
CA THR A 99 10.60 -0.91 22.14
C THR A 99 10.04 0.21 23.03
N PHE A 100 10.81 0.71 24.00
CA PHE A 100 10.27 1.60 25.03
C PHE A 100 9.69 2.92 24.48
N SER A 101 8.45 3.22 24.90
CA SER A 101 7.72 4.47 24.65
C SER A 101 7.44 4.80 23.19
N ARG A 102 7.48 3.81 22.28
CA ARG A 102 7.20 4.01 20.86
C ARG A 102 5.86 3.40 20.48
N GLU A 103 5.17 4.01 19.53
CA GLU A 103 4.05 3.37 18.87
C GLU A 103 4.54 2.69 17.58
N PHE A 104 3.93 1.55 17.26
CA PHE A 104 4.26 0.79 16.07
C PHE A 104 3.04 0.70 15.16
N ARG A 105 3.26 0.82 13.85
CA ARG A 105 2.22 0.61 12.85
C ARG A 105 2.70 -0.38 11.81
N LEU A 106 1.95 -1.47 11.64
CA LEU A 106 2.20 -2.44 10.59
C LEU A 106 1.50 -1.97 9.33
N HIS A 107 2.29 -1.57 8.34
CA HIS A 107 1.81 -1.17 7.03
C HIS A 107 1.85 -2.36 6.10
N LEU A 108 0.66 -2.75 5.67
CA LEU A 108 0.44 -3.81 4.72
C LEU A 108 0.03 -3.12 3.44
N GLY A 109 0.83 -3.27 2.40
CA GLY A 109 0.45 -2.85 1.07
C GLY A 109 -0.78 -3.62 0.56
N MET A 110 -0.95 -3.73 -0.75
CA MET A 110 -2.04 -4.50 -1.32
C MET A 110 -1.82 -6.02 -1.09
N LEU A 111 -2.75 -6.66 -0.38
CA LEU A 111 -2.75 -8.09 -0.09
C LEU A 111 -3.96 -8.78 -0.73
N ASN A 112 -3.81 -9.44 -1.87
CA ASN A 112 -4.98 -10.03 -2.54
C ASN A 112 -5.28 -11.46 -2.06
N GLY A 113 -6.50 -11.67 -1.57
CA GLY A 113 -7.01 -12.94 -1.04
C GLY A 113 -7.83 -12.75 0.25
N GLU A 114 -8.18 -13.86 0.89
CA GLU A 114 -8.58 -13.87 2.30
C GLU A 114 -7.32 -13.95 3.15
N VAL A 115 -7.13 -12.99 4.05
CA VAL A 115 -5.86 -12.77 4.75
C VAL A 115 -6.05 -12.99 6.25
N LYS A 116 -5.08 -13.66 6.87
CA LYS A 116 -4.90 -13.70 8.33
C LYS A 116 -3.46 -13.30 8.66
N ILE A 117 -3.27 -12.50 9.70
CA ILE A 117 -1.95 -11.99 10.08
C ILE A 117 -1.75 -12.20 11.57
N TRP A 118 -0.61 -12.79 11.91
CA TRP A 118 -0.16 -12.96 13.28
C TRP A 118 1.13 -12.19 13.50
N LEU A 119 1.27 -11.67 14.70
CA LEU A 119 2.49 -11.06 15.21
C LEU A 119 2.84 -11.76 16.52
N ASN A 120 4.02 -12.39 16.59
CA ASN A 120 4.46 -13.19 17.73
C ASN A 120 3.34 -14.11 18.24
N ASP A 121 2.83 -14.97 17.34
CA ASP A 121 1.75 -15.95 17.56
C ASP A 121 0.35 -15.38 17.86
N SER A 122 0.22 -14.07 18.02
CA SER A 122 -1.08 -13.42 18.27
C SER A 122 -1.73 -13.01 16.95
N LEU A 123 -2.95 -13.50 16.70
CA LEU A 123 -3.74 -13.10 15.53
C LEU A 123 -4.18 -11.63 15.68
N ILE A 124 -3.64 -10.75 14.85
CA ILE A 124 -3.92 -9.30 14.94
C ILE A 124 -4.88 -8.81 13.85
N TYR A 125 -5.07 -9.57 12.78
CA TYR A 125 -5.90 -9.13 11.67
C TYR A 125 -6.46 -10.29 10.87
N THR A 126 -7.72 -10.13 10.44
CA THR A 126 -8.36 -10.99 9.44
C THR A 126 -9.13 -10.12 8.47
N HIS A 127 -9.09 -10.47 7.19
CA HIS A 127 -9.90 -9.79 6.19
C HIS A 127 -10.30 -10.71 5.06
N ARG A 128 -11.46 -10.43 4.47
CA ARG A 128 -11.94 -11.12 3.28
C ARG A 128 -11.87 -10.16 2.12
N ARG A 129 -10.97 -10.43 1.17
CA ARG A 129 -10.75 -9.66 -0.07
C ARG A 129 -10.16 -8.28 0.17
N ASN A 130 -8.86 -8.22 0.39
CA ASN A 130 -8.18 -6.94 0.43
C ASN A 130 -7.66 -6.57 -0.97
N PHE A 131 -8.07 -5.42 -1.49
CA PHE A 131 -7.44 -4.79 -2.66
C PHE A 131 -6.82 -3.43 -2.29
N PHE A 132 -6.89 -3.05 -1.01
CA PHE A 132 -6.41 -1.77 -0.52
C PHE A 132 -5.26 -1.97 0.47
N PRO A 133 -4.31 -1.04 0.53
CA PRO A 133 -3.38 -0.99 1.64
C PRO A 133 -4.13 -0.88 2.97
N VAL A 134 -3.58 -1.49 4.02
CA VAL A 134 -4.11 -1.39 5.38
C VAL A 134 -2.97 -1.09 6.35
N THR A 135 -3.19 -0.14 7.24
CA THR A 135 -2.27 0.18 8.33
C THR A 135 -2.91 -0.23 9.64
N LEU A 136 -2.21 -1.07 10.40
CA LEU A 136 -2.69 -1.59 11.67
C LEU A 136 -1.89 -0.97 12.81
N PRO A 137 -2.54 -0.41 13.84
CA PRO A 137 -1.84 -0.12 15.09
C PRO A 137 -1.38 -1.44 15.70
N VAL A 138 -0.13 -1.48 16.18
CA VAL A 138 0.43 -2.65 16.86
C VAL A 138 0.48 -2.37 18.35
N ASP A 139 -0.15 -3.24 19.13
CA ASP A 139 -0.13 -3.16 20.59
C ASP A 139 1.28 -3.47 21.11
N PRO A 140 1.94 -2.56 21.87
CA PRO A 140 3.32 -2.74 22.30
C PRO A 140 3.65 -4.08 22.98
N PRO A 141 2.78 -4.70 23.82
CA PRO A 141 3.03 -6.00 24.42
C PRO A 141 3.16 -7.15 23.41
N LEU A 142 2.69 -6.98 22.17
CA LEU A 142 2.87 -7.97 21.12
C LEU A 142 4.27 -7.95 20.52
N LEU A 143 5.07 -6.91 20.79
CA LEU A 143 6.44 -6.78 20.31
C LEU A 143 7.41 -6.95 21.47
N LYS A 144 8.56 -7.57 21.19
CA LYS A 144 9.66 -7.72 22.14
C LYS A 144 10.93 -7.09 21.58
N GLU A 145 11.82 -6.67 22.46
CA GLU A 145 13.19 -6.33 22.02
C GLU A 145 13.87 -7.60 21.52
N GLY A 146 14.70 -7.46 20.49
CA GLY A 146 15.30 -8.58 19.78
C GLY A 146 14.40 -9.15 18.69
N ASP A 147 14.40 -10.47 18.56
CA ASP A 147 13.73 -11.18 17.47
C ASP A 147 12.20 -11.14 17.59
N ASN A 148 11.52 -10.81 16.50
CA ASN A 148 10.07 -10.81 16.38
C ASN A 148 9.70 -11.51 15.08
N MET A 149 8.45 -11.94 14.99
CA MET A 149 7.97 -12.71 13.85
C MET A 149 6.60 -12.24 13.41
N VAL A 150 6.45 -12.07 12.10
CA VAL A 150 5.16 -11.86 11.44
C VAL A 150 4.84 -13.07 10.58
N ARG A 151 3.60 -13.57 10.71
CA ARG A 151 3.06 -14.63 9.87
C ARG A 151 1.87 -14.12 9.10
N ILE A 152 1.74 -14.54 7.84
CA ILE A 152 0.64 -14.17 6.96
C ILE A 152 0.13 -15.44 6.28
N ALA A 153 -1.17 -15.70 6.37
CA ALA A 153 -1.82 -16.70 5.55
C ALA A 153 -2.69 -15.99 4.52
N ILE A 154 -2.53 -16.37 3.25
CA ILE A 154 -3.31 -15.82 2.13
C ILE A 154 -4.00 -16.98 1.43
N LYS A 155 -5.32 -17.01 1.55
CA LYS A 155 -6.17 -17.93 0.82
C LYS A 155 -6.66 -17.28 -0.46
N SER A 156 -6.44 -17.95 -1.58
CA SER A 156 -6.91 -17.54 -2.89
C SER A 156 -8.42 -17.32 -2.87
N SER A 157 -8.83 -16.14 -3.32
CA SER A 157 -10.24 -15.88 -3.55
C SER A 157 -10.66 -16.61 -4.81
N SER A 158 -11.27 -17.79 -4.67
CA SER A 158 -11.97 -18.39 -5.81
C SER A 158 -13.15 -17.52 -6.15
N TYR A 159 -13.27 -17.16 -7.44
CA TYR A 159 -14.45 -16.50 -7.96
C TYR A 159 -15.70 -17.30 -7.55
N LYS A 160 -16.66 -16.64 -6.91
CA LYS A 160 -17.96 -17.24 -6.60
C LYS A 160 -19.03 -16.38 -7.25
N VAL A 161 -20.10 -17.01 -7.74
CA VAL A 161 -21.29 -16.27 -8.19
C VAL A 161 -21.77 -15.38 -7.02
N GLY A 162 -22.01 -14.09 -7.28
CA GLY A 162 -22.38 -13.10 -6.26
C GLY A 162 -21.22 -12.30 -5.65
N THR A 163 -20.01 -12.39 -6.20
CA THR A 163 -18.84 -11.61 -5.76
C THR A 163 -18.52 -10.49 -6.74
N ILE A 164 -18.08 -9.31 -6.30
CA ILE A 164 -17.71 -8.21 -7.21
C ILE A 164 -16.27 -8.41 -7.71
N PRO A 165 -16.02 -8.34 -9.04
CA PRO A 165 -17.02 -8.19 -10.11
C PRO A 165 -17.78 -9.50 -10.38
N SER A 166 -19.10 -9.40 -10.57
CA SER A 166 -20.04 -10.55 -10.70
C SER A 166 -20.03 -11.23 -12.06
N PHE A 167 -19.18 -10.75 -12.96
CA PHE A 167 -18.97 -11.28 -14.30
C PHE A 167 -17.51 -11.00 -14.70
N PHE A 168 -16.76 -12.04 -15.04
CA PHE A 168 -15.43 -11.94 -15.64
C PHE A 168 -15.53 -12.30 -17.12
N PRO A 169 -15.48 -11.33 -18.04
CA PRO A 169 -15.33 -11.65 -19.46
C PRO A 169 -14.00 -12.39 -19.68
N GLY A 170 -13.95 -13.33 -20.63
CA GLY A 170 -12.78 -14.17 -20.90
C GLY A 170 -11.50 -13.43 -21.32
N ALA A 171 -11.57 -12.11 -21.53
CA ALA A 171 -10.45 -11.24 -21.88
C ALA A 171 -10.01 -10.31 -20.72
N MET A 172 -10.47 -10.55 -19.48
CA MET A 172 -10.00 -9.77 -18.34
C MET A 172 -8.58 -10.18 -17.92
N PRO A 173 -7.78 -9.21 -17.42
CA PRO A 173 -6.50 -9.49 -16.81
C PRO A 173 -6.67 -10.52 -15.68
N HIS A 174 -5.72 -11.45 -15.58
CA HIS A 174 -5.61 -12.34 -14.43
C HIS A 174 -5.45 -11.53 -13.15
N ILE A 175 -6.24 -11.88 -12.13
CA ILE A 175 -6.14 -11.33 -10.79
C ILE A 175 -5.29 -12.30 -9.97
N ASP A 176 -4.07 -11.88 -9.60
CA ASP A 176 -3.18 -12.73 -8.82
C ASP A 176 -3.42 -12.55 -7.32
N ASN A 177 -3.36 -13.65 -6.56
CA ASN A 177 -3.41 -13.61 -5.10
C ASN A 177 -1.99 -13.43 -4.54
N GLY A 178 -1.86 -12.85 -3.34
CA GLY A 178 -0.57 -12.70 -2.66
C GLY A 178 -0.30 -11.31 -2.08
N MET A 179 0.97 -11.07 -1.76
CA MET A 179 1.48 -9.81 -1.22
C MET A 179 1.97 -8.95 -2.39
N ILE A 180 1.10 -8.11 -2.94
CA ILE A 180 1.35 -7.40 -4.21
C ILE A 180 2.18 -6.13 -4.01
N SER A 181 2.01 -5.45 -2.87
CA SER A 181 2.76 -4.23 -2.54
C SER A 181 3.60 -4.41 -1.28
N PRO A 182 4.57 -3.51 -1.05
CA PRO A 182 5.52 -3.65 0.06
C PRO A 182 4.88 -3.69 1.45
N LEU A 183 5.58 -4.32 2.40
CA LEU A 183 5.22 -4.38 3.82
C LEU A 183 6.34 -3.77 4.67
N PHE A 184 5.98 -3.06 5.72
CA PHE A 184 6.94 -2.50 6.67
C PHE A 184 6.30 -2.22 8.03
N LEU A 185 7.14 -2.16 9.07
CA LEU A 185 6.76 -1.69 10.39
C LEU A 185 7.28 -0.26 10.56
N GLU A 186 6.36 0.68 10.70
CA GLU A 186 6.68 2.07 11.04
C GLU A 186 6.83 2.21 12.55
N ILE A 187 7.87 2.93 12.96
CA ILE A 187 8.13 3.27 14.35
C ILE A 187 7.83 4.76 14.53
N MET A 188 6.77 5.08 15.25
CA MET A 188 6.35 6.46 15.44
C MET A 188 7.02 7.10 16.66
N PRO A 189 7.34 8.41 16.60
CA PRO A 189 7.77 9.14 17.76
C PRO A 189 6.64 9.21 18.81
N PRO A 190 6.96 9.29 20.11
CA PRO A 190 5.97 9.28 21.18
C PRO A 190 4.95 10.42 21.05
N THR A 191 5.38 11.58 20.56
CA THR A 191 4.51 12.69 20.19
C THR A 191 4.58 12.89 18.68
N SER A 192 3.46 12.74 17.98
CA SER A 192 3.41 12.69 16.52
C SER A 192 2.14 13.31 15.91
N ILE A 193 2.21 13.61 14.61
CA ILE A 193 1.14 14.07 13.73
C ILE A 193 0.41 12.84 13.19
N ARG A 194 -0.67 12.45 13.89
CA ARG A 194 -1.44 11.25 13.57
C ARG A 194 -2.24 11.37 12.29
N ALA A 195 -2.89 12.50 12.05
CA ALA A 195 -3.69 12.74 10.86
C ALA A 195 -3.61 14.21 10.43
N VAL A 196 -3.71 14.43 9.12
CA VAL A 196 -3.79 15.75 8.51
C VAL A 196 -4.91 15.69 7.48
N ASP A 197 -6.00 16.37 7.79
CA ASP A 197 -7.13 16.54 6.89
C ASP A 197 -6.97 17.91 6.22
N VAL A 198 -6.72 17.93 4.92
CA VAL A 198 -6.51 19.16 4.14
C VAL A 198 -7.75 19.45 3.30
N GLU A 199 -8.30 20.65 3.48
CA GLU A 199 -9.42 21.17 2.75
C GLU A 199 -8.93 22.21 1.75
N PRO A 200 -8.94 21.90 0.44
CA PRO A 200 -8.55 22.86 -0.57
C PRO A 200 -9.66 23.90 -0.80
N SER A 201 -9.26 25.15 -0.98
CA SER A 201 -10.11 26.28 -1.34
C SER A 201 -9.57 26.96 -2.59
N TYR A 202 -10.45 27.50 -3.42
CA TYR A 202 -10.07 28.08 -4.71
C TYR A 202 -10.80 29.39 -4.95
N THR A 203 -10.04 30.43 -5.29
CA THR A 203 -10.56 31.60 -5.98
C THR A 203 -10.12 31.56 -7.45
N ASP A 204 -10.42 32.60 -8.23
CA ASP A 204 -9.98 32.69 -9.61
C ASP A 204 -8.46 32.86 -9.75
N SER A 205 -7.77 33.32 -8.70
CA SER A 205 -6.32 33.60 -8.73
C SER A 205 -5.51 32.93 -7.62
N THR A 206 -6.17 32.28 -6.65
CA THR A 206 -5.49 31.68 -5.50
C THR A 206 -5.93 30.24 -5.25
N TYR A 207 -4.95 29.41 -4.89
CA TYR A 207 -5.14 28.12 -4.24
C TYR A 207 -4.89 28.29 -2.75
N GLY A 208 -5.86 27.93 -1.93
CA GLY A 208 -5.71 27.92 -0.48
C GLY A 208 -5.90 26.54 0.12
N ILE A 209 -5.31 26.33 1.29
CA ILE A 209 -5.59 25.15 2.12
C ILE A 209 -5.97 25.60 3.53
N SER A 210 -6.99 24.96 4.09
CA SER A 210 -7.30 24.96 5.52
C SER A 210 -7.44 23.51 5.99
N GLY A 211 -7.68 23.30 7.27
CA GLY A 211 -8.03 21.96 7.72
C GLY A 211 -7.74 21.68 9.17
N GLN A 212 -7.59 20.40 9.46
CA GLN A 212 -7.48 19.86 10.81
C GLN A 212 -6.28 18.93 10.92
N ILE A 213 -5.57 19.05 12.04
CA ILE A 213 -4.44 18.21 12.39
C ILE A 213 -4.76 17.52 13.70
N ARG A 214 -4.57 16.19 13.74
CA ARG A 214 -4.71 15.39 14.96
C ARG A 214 -3.35 14.96 15.44
N LEU A 215 -3.03 15.30 16.68
CA LEU A 215 -1.81 14.88 17.36
C LEU A 215 -2.07 13.65 18.23
N HIS A 216 -1.02 12.89 18.43
CA HIS A 216 -1.00 11.80 19.40
C HIS A 216 0.23 11.94 20.31
N THR A 217 0.06 11.62 21.59
CA THR A 217 1.11 11.63 22.60
C THR A 217 0.96 10.37 23.45
N SER A 218 1.90 9.42 23.31
CA SER A 218 1.87 8.13 23.99
C SER A 218 2.63 8.13 25.33
N ASP A 219 3.54 9.08 25.55
CA ASP A 219 4.34 9.18 26.78
C ASP A 219 3.61 9.91 27.93
N GLY A 220 2.37 10.34 27.69
CA GLY A 220 1.55 11.05 28.68
C GLY A 220 2.09 12.43 29.07
N LYS A 221 3.13 12.94 28.38
CA LYS A 221 3.68 14.27 28.67
C LYS A 221 2.86 15.31 27.94
N ASP A 222 2.01 16.01 28.68
CA ASP A 222 1.38 17.22 28.18
C ASP A 222 2.44 18.34 28.07
N GLY A 223 2.94 18.55 26.85
CA GLY A 223 3.91 19.59 26.54
C GLY A 223 3.29 20.80 25.84
N VAL A 224 3.95 21.95 25.92
CA VAL A 224 3.70 23.06 24.99
C VAL A 224 4.47 22.76 23.71
N TYR A 225 3.75 22.63 22.61
CA TYR A 225 4.34 22.35 21.30
C TYR A 225 4.18 23.54 20.37
N SER A 226 4.94 23.54 19.28
CA SER A 226 4.66 24.43 18.16
C SER A 226 4.64 23.65 16.87
N LEU A 227 3.68 23.98 16.01
CA LEU A 227 3.56 23.43 14.68
C LEU A 227 3.93 24.49 13.65
N THR A 228 4.87 24.16 12.78
CA THR A 228 5.18 24.97 11.60
C THR A 228 4.59 24.28 10.37
N LEU A 229 3.64 24.94 9.71
CA LEU A 229 3.04 24.51 8.44
C LEU A 229 3.67 25.32 7.30
N ARG A 230 4.10 24.64 6.23
CA ARG A 230 4.68 25.25 5.03
C ARG A 230 4.02 24.69 3.78
N ILE A 231 3.61 25.56 2.87
CA ILE A 231 3.27 25.17 1.49
C ILE A 231 4.51 25.42 0.65
N ARG A 232 5.06 24.37 0.04
CA ARG A 232 6.30 24.46 -0.71
C ARG A 232 6.39 23.41 -1.81
N ASP A 233 7.31 23.62 -2.73
CA ASP A 233 7.82 22.57 -3.62
C ASP A 233 9.27 22.21 -3.22
N SER A 234 10.03 21.59 -4.14
CA SER A 234 11.43 21.25 -3.90
C SER A 234 12.33 22.48 -3.67
N GLU A 235 11.99 23.64 -4.22
CA GLU A 235 12.86 24.82 -4.30
C GLU A 235 12.33 26.02 -3.51
N THR A 236 11.01 26.21 -3.46
CA THR A 236 10.36 27.44 -3.00
C THR A 236 9.38 27.17 -1.86
N ILE A 237 9.45 27.98 -0.81
CA ILE A 237 8.41 28.07 0.22
C ILE A 237 7.45 29.20 -0.16
N TYR A 238 6.22 28.85 -0.50
CA TYR A 238 5.19 29.79 -0.95
C TYR A 238 4.42 30.42 0.20
N ALA A 239 4.17 29.66 1.27
CA ALA A 239 3.49 30.15 2.46
C ALA A 239 4.02 29.40 3.69
N GLN A 240 4.05 30.08 4.84
CA GLN A 240 4.43 29.50 6.12
C GLN A 240 3.58 30.07 7.24
N GLN A 241 3.18 29.22 8.17
CA GLN A 241 2.51 29.62 9.40
C GLN A 241 3.07 28.82 10.58
N LYS A 242 3.22 29.49 11.72
CA LYS A 242 3.52 28.85 13.00
C LYS A 242 2.29 28.93 13.90
N ILE A 243 1.95 27.82 14.56
CA ILE A 243 0.84 27.69 15.49
C ILE A 243 1.39 27.14 16.80
N ASP A 244 1.21 27.89 17.88
CA ASP A 244 1.52 27.38 19.22
C ASP A 244 0.37 26.50 19.71
N ILE A 245 0.72 25.33 20.26
CA ILE A 245 -0.22 24.29 20.68
C ILE A 245 -0.16 24.22 22.21
N PRO A 246 -1.23 24.62 22.90
CA PRO A 246 -1.33 24.45 24.35
C PRO A 246 -1.24 22.98 24.76
N ALA A 247 -0.73 22.76 25.96
CA ALA A 247 -0.69 21.44 26.59
C ALA A 247 -2.07 20.76 26.57
N GLY A 248 -2.10 19.45 26.31
CA GLY A 248 -3.33 18.65 26.22
C GLY A 248 -4.17 18.83 24.94
N LYS A 249 -3.85 19.80 24.07
CA LYS A 249 -4.60 20.00 22.82
C LYS A 249 -4.17 18.98 21.77
N LYS A 250 -5.07 18.06 21.43
CA LYS A 250 -4.83 16.99 20.43
C LYS A 250 -5.35 17.30 19.04
N GLU A 251 -6.11 18.37 18.88
CA GLU A 251 -6.75 18.74 17.62
C GLU A 251 -6.51 20.21 17.33
N ILE A 252 -5.97 20.50 16.14
CA ILE A 252 -5.55 21.84 15.74
C ILE A 252 -6.17 22.15 14.39
N HIS A 253 -6.97 23.21 14.34
CA HIS A 253 -7.39 23.80 13.08
C HIS A 253 -6.35 24.82 12.64
N PHE A 254 -5.93 24.73 11.39
CA PHE A 254 -5.10 25.76 10.77
C PHE A 254 -5.96 26.61 9.82
N PRO A 255 -5.80 27.94 9.84
CA PRO A 255 -6.58 28.82 8.99
C PRO A 255 -6.15 28.69 7.52
N LEU A 256 -6.93 29.33 6.65
CA LEU A 256 -6.66 29.35 5.21
C LEU A 256 -5.27 29.95 4.91
N MET A 257 -4.40 29.15 4.31
CA MET A 257 -3.12 29.56 3.75
C MET A 257 -3.21 29.55 2.23
N GLY A 258 -3.04 30.71 1.59
CA GLY A 258 -3.17 30.88 0.15
C GLY A 258 -1.83 31.03 -0.57
N ILE A 259 -1.78 30.55 -1.81
CA ILE A 259 -0.71 30.78 -2.79
C ILE A 259 -1.35 31.16 -4.13
N PRO A 260 -0.62 31.84 -5.04
CA PRO A 260 -1.09 32.06 -6.40
C PRO A 260 -1.41 30.73 -7.10
N LEU A 261 -2.53 30.66 -7.81
CA LEU A 261 -2.92 29.47 -8.57
C LEU A 261 -1.95 29.31 -9.77
N PRO A 262 -1.20 28.20 -9.87
CA PRO A 262 -0.23 28.03 -10.95
C PRO A 262 -0.91 27.86 -12.31
N GLU A 263 -0.37 28.53 -13.34
CA GLU A 263 -0.97 28.54 -14.68
C GLU A 263 -0.87 27.20 -15.43
N LYS A 264 0.24 26.45 -15.29
CA LYS A 264 0.51 25.28 -16.16
C LYS A 264 1.08 24.03 -15.49
N LYS A 265 1.44 24.05 -14.19
CA LYS A 265 2.04 22.88 -13.54
C LYS A 265 1.71 22.82 -12.05
N THR A 266 1.12 21.70 -11.62
CA THR A 266 0.69 21.46 -10.22
C THR A 266 1.39 20.25 -9.60
N GLY A 267 2.46 19.75 -10.23
CA GLY A 267 3.21 18.60 -9.74
C GLY A 267 4.26 19.04 -8.73
N GLY A 268 4.35 18.33 -7.60
CA GLY A 268 5.42 18.52 -6.61
C GLY A 268 5.13 19.54 -5.51
N LEU A 269 3.93 20.13 -5.46
CA LEU A 269 3.52 20.95 -4.33
C LEU A 269 3.14 20.06 -3.13
N TYR A 270 3.55 20.44 -1.93
CA TYR A 270 3.17 19.74 -0.71
C TYR A 270 3.04 20.69 0.49
N ALA A 271 2.27 20.25 1.48
CA ALA A 271 2.29 20.81 2.82
C ALA A 271 3.33 20.05 3.66
N GLU A 272 4.30 20.76 4.23
CA GLU A 272 5.22 20.24 5.25
C GLU A 272 4.75 20.72 6.62
N LEU A 273 4.51 19.76 7.51
CA LEU A 273 4.11 19.98 8.89
C LEU A 273 5.26 19.55 9.78
N ARG A 274 5.83 20.49 10.54
CA ARG A 274 6.90 20.22 11.49
C ARG A 274 6.39 20.48 12.90
N LEU A 275 6.39 19.45 13.73
CA LEU A 275 6.04 19.51 15.14
C LEU A 275 7.31 19.62 15.97
N ASP A 276 7.42 20.67 16.76
CA ASP A 276 8.57 20.95 17.61
C ASP A 276 8.14 21.07 19.09
N SER A 277 9.03 20.67 20.00
CA SER A 277 8.98 21.03 21.42
C SER A 277 10.25 21.76 21.79
N LEU A 278 10.11 23.00 22.28
CA LEU A 278 11.21 23.92 22.58
C LEU A 278 12.15 24.13 21.38
N LYS A 279 13.22 23.33 21.27
CA LYS A 279 14.22 23.36 20.19
C LYS A 279 14.42 22.02 19.50
N THR A 280 13.62 21.01 19.83
CA THR A 280 13.73 19.66 19.29
C THR A 280 12.55 19.39 18.36
N THR A 281 12.84 18.89 17.17
CA THR A 281 11.81 18.41 16.25
C THR A 281 11.36 17.03 16.69
N LEU A 282 10.07 16.92 16.95
CA LEU A 282 9.41 15.69 17.37
C LEU A 282 8.94 14.90 16.17
N ASP A 283 8.34 15.58 15.19
CA ASP A 283 7.75 14.95 14.01
C ASP A 283 7.78 15.86 12.78
N ILE A 284 7.91 15.25 11.59
CA ILE A 284 7.74 15.90 10.30
C ILE A 284 6.80 15.03 9.45
N ARG A 285 5.73 15.66 8.94
CA ARG A 285 4.81 15.03 7.99
C ARG A 285 4.69 15.85 6.72
N ARG A 286 4.67 15.18 5.57
CA ARG A 286 4.39 15.82 4.27
C ARG A 286 3.09 15.32 3.68
N VAL A 287 2.33 16.21 3.05
CA VAL A 287 1.08 15.88 2.36
C VAL A 287 1.14 16.46 0.96
N SER A 288 1.00 15.62 -0.06
CA SER A 288 0.96 16.06 -1.45
C SER A 288 -0.26 16.95 -1.68
N LEU A 289 -0.05 18.08 -2.34
CA LEU A 289 -1.11 19.03 -2.70
C LEU A 289 -1.28 19.07 -4.21
N ALA A 290 -2.53 19.13 -4.66
CA ALA A 290 -2.87 19.35 -6.05
C ALA A 290 -3.55 20.72 -6.19
N ALA A 291 -2.75 21.76 -6.50
CA ALA A 291 -3.24 23.12 -6.68
C ALA A 291 -4.00 23.30 -8.00
N ARG A 292 -5.17 22.65 -8.14
CA ARG A 292 -6.04 22.76 -9.31
C ARG A 292 -7.52 22.76 -8.95
N LYS A 293 -8.27 23.68 -9.54
CA LYS A 293 -9.73 23.69 -9.49
C LYS A 293 -10.27 22.85 -10.65
N VAL A 294 -11.03 21.80 -10.35
CA VAL A 294 -11.77 21.02 -11.36
C VAL A 294 -13.24 21.36 -11.23
N SER A 295 -13.86 21.81 -12.31
CA SER A 295 -15.28 22.16 -12.31
C SER A 295 -15.96 21.77 -13.62
N ILE A 296 -17.28 21.71 -13.61
CA ILE A 296 -18.10 21.52 -14.81
C ILE A 296 -18.95 22.78 -14.97
N ALA A 297 -18.85 23.44 -16.12
CA ALA A 297 -19.70 24.58 -16.46
C ALA A 297 -20.03 24.56 -17.95
N SER A 298 -21.29 24.87 -18.29
CA SER A 298 -21.78 24.86 -19.68
C SER A 298 -21.44 23.56 -20.42
N ASN A 299 -21.61 22.42 -19.74
CA ASN A 299 -21.30 21.08 -20.26
C ASN A 299 -19.83 20.88 -20.71
N LYS A 300 -18.89 21.64 -20.12
CA LYS A 300 -17.45 21.50 -20.33
C LYS A 300 -16.77 21.19 -19.00
N LEU A 301 -15.80 20.28 -19.04
CA LEU A 301 -14.85 20.12 -17.94
C LEU A 301 -13.86 21.28 -17.98
N LEU A 302 -13.65 21.94 -16.84
CA LEU A 302 -12.71 23.03 -16.68
C LEU A 302 -11.61 22.62 -15.70
N ILE A 303 -10.36 22.95 -16.02
CA ILE A 303 -9.23 22.92 -15.09
C ILE A 303 -8.73 24.35 -14.94
N ASN A 304 -8.77 24.88 -13.72
CA ASN A 304 -8.43 26.28 -13.41
C ASN A 304 -9.21 27.28 -14.30
N GLY A 305 -10.49 27.00 -14.55
CA GLY A 305 -11.36 27.83 -15.40
C GLY A 305 -11.15 27.64 -16.92
N VAL A 306 -10.12 26.92 -17.34
CA VAL A 306 -9.83 26.66 -18.75
C VAL A 306 -10.53 25.37 -19.20
N PRO A 307 -11.33 25.40 -20.29
CA PRO A 307 -11.98 24.20 -20.78
C PRO A 307 -10.96 23.18 -21.30
N VAL A 308 -11.15 21.92 -20.90
CA VAL A 308 -10.33 20.80 -21.32
C VAL A 308 -11.20 19.70 -21.92
N THR A 309 -10.65 18.99 -22.91
CA THR A 309 -11.26 17.77 -23.44
C THR A 309 -10.47 16.59 -22.88
N LEU A 310 -11.15 15.64 -22.25
CA LEU A 310 -10.51 14.41 -21.81
C LEU A 310 -10.45 13.44 -22.99
N ILE A 311 -9.24 13.23 -23.49
CA ILE A 311 -8.92 12.17 -24.43
C ILE A 311 -8.05 11.20 -23.66
N GLY A 312 -8.44 9.93 -23.61
CA GLY A 312 -7.74 8.96 -22.77
C GLY A 312 -7.94 7.53 -23.22
N MET A 313 -7.28 6.62 -22.52
CA MET A 313 -7.43 5.19 -22.71
C MET A 313 -7.61 4.48 -21.36
N ASN A 314 -8.21 3.30 -21.39
CA ASN A 314 -8.23 2.43 -20.23
C ASN A 314 -6.82 1.84 -20.05
N TYR A 315 -6.30 1.94 -18.83
CA TYR A 315 -5.01 1.37 -18.47
C TYR A 315 -5.21 0.23 -17.49
N VAL A 316 -4.74 -0.95 -17.88
CA VAL A 316 -4.70 -2.14 -17.03
C VAL A 316 -3.24 -2.53 -16.90
N TYR A 317 -2.72 -2.46 -15.68
CA TYR A 317 -1.35 -2.86 -15.42
C TYR A 317 -1.22 -4.38 -15.38
N GLN A 318 -0.43 -4.94 -16.30
CA GLN A 318 0.06 -6.31 -16.24
C GLN A 318 1.49 -6.37 -16.77
N THR A 319 2.33 -7.19 -16.13
CA THR A 319 3.65 -7.49 -16.70
C THR A 319 3.50 -8.35 -17.97
N LYS A 320 4.60 -8.53 -18.73
CA LYS A 320 4.60 -9.47 -19.88
C LYS A 320 4.25 -10.91 -19.48
N GLY A 321 4.48 -11.31 -18.23
CA GLY A 321 4.05 -12.60 -17.68
C GLY A 321 2.58 -12.62 -17.23
N GLY A 322 1.84 -11.53 -17.49
CA GLY A 322 0.45 -11.35 -17.10
C GLY A 322 0.26 -11.11 -15.61
N THR A 323 1.30 -10.72 -14.87
CA THR A 323 1.21 -10.58 -13.39
C THR A 323 0.78 -9.18 -12.96
N SER A 324 0.14 -9.08 -11.80
CA SER A 324 -0.27 -7.80 -11.20
C SER A 324 0.77 -7.18 -10.26
N LEU A 325 2.00 -7.72 -10.21
CA LEU A 325 3.09 -7.19 -9.37
C LEU A 325 3.58 -5.85 -9.88
N PHE A 326 3.41 -4.81 -9.08
CA PHE A 326 3.71 -3.42 -9.45
C PHE A 326 5.22 -3.19 -9.62
N ASP A 327 5.66 -2.91 -10.85
CA ASP A 327 7.02 -2.45 -11.18
C ASP A 327 6.94 -1.02 -11.69
N GLU A 328 7.47 -0.09 -10.91
CA GLU A 328 7.47 1.35 -11.21
C GLU A 328 8.10 1.66 -12.56
N ALA A 329 9.14 0.93 -12.97
CA ALA A 329 9.82 1.18 -14.24
C ALA A 329 8.91 0.83 -15.44
N ILE A 330 8.11 -0.23 -15.32
CA ILE A 330 7.12 -0.60 -16.34
C ILE A 330 6.03 0.47 -16.38
N VAL A 331 5.47 0.84 -15.23
CA VAL A 331 4.42 1.87 -15.17
C VAL A 331 4.90 3.21 -15.74
N ARG A 332 6.11 3.64 -15.42
CA ARG A 332 6.70 4.87 -15.98
C ARG A 332 6.84 4.79 -17.49
N LYS A 333 7.31 3.65 -18.01
CA LYS A 333 7.43 3.43 -19.45
C LYS A 333 6.07 3.44 -20.14
N ASP A 334 5.07 2.80 -19.57
CA ASP A 334 3.72 2.76 -20.11
C ASP A 334 3.09 4.15 -20.11
N LEU A 335 3.19 4.90 -19.01
CA LEU A 335 2.72 6.28 -18.92
C LEU A 335 3.44 7.22 -19.91
N GLN A 336 4.74 7.01 -20.14
CA GLN A 336 5.46 7.76 -21.16
C GLN A 336 4.97 7.41 -22.57
N THR A 337 4.71 6.13 -22.85
CA THR A 337 4.18 5.67 -24.14
C THR A 337 2.78 6.25 -24.41
N ILE A 338 1.92 6.28 -23.38
CA ILE A 338 0.58 6.89 -23.44
C ILE A 338 0.70 8.38 -23.78
N ARG A 339 1.60 9.10 -23.10
CA ARG A 339 1.87 10.52 -23.37
C ARG A 339 2.38 10.75 -24.79
N ASP A 340 3.32 9.94 -25.25
CA ASP A 340 3.91 10.06 -26.60
C ASP A 340 2.88 9.79 -27.69
N ALA A 341 1.85 8.99 -27.40
CA ALA A 341 0.70 8.76 -28.27
C ALA A 341 -0.34 9.92 -28.25
N GLY A 342 -0.12 10.97 -27.45
CA GLY A 342 -0.97 12.16 -27.39
C GLY A 342 -2.14 12.08 -26.42
N PHE A 343 -2.10 11.16 -25.45
CA PHE A 343 -3.10 11.01 -24.39
C PHE A 343 -2.66 11.65 -23.07
#